data_AF-K3Y1X9-F1
#
_entry.id   AF-K3Y1X9-F1
#
_cell.length_a   1.000
_cell.length_b   1.000
_cell.length_c   1.000
_cell.angle_alpha   90.00
_cell.angle_beta   90.00
_cell.angle_gamma   90.00
#
_symmetry.space_group_name_H-M   'P 1'
#
loop_
_entity.id
_entity.type
_entity.pdbx_description
1 polymer ?
#
loop_
_entity_poly.entity_id
_entity_poly.type
_entity_poly.pdbx_seq_one_letter_code
_entity_poly.pdbx_strand_id
1 'polypeptide(L)'
;WAKCYNKGKFCAGMTSTQRSESANNMLKNVVPRNSSMNRFVDNLNKLLYALYADEQTVERETKQNVRVKQRVWPVERHAMQVYTSKV
;
A
#
# COMPACT_ATOMS: atom_id res chain seq x y z
N TRP A 1 13.70 28.64 1.73
CA TRP A 1 14.56 27.84 0.85
C TRP A 1 13.91 27.54 -0.51
N ALA A 2 12.69 26.97 -0.57
CA ALA A 2 12.01 26.61 -1.82
C ALA A 2 11.79 27.79 -2.81
N LYS A 3 11.43 28.99 -2.33
CA LYS A 3 11.29 30.19 -3.17
C LYS A 3 12.60 30.61 -3.85
N CYS A 4 13.73 30.53 -3.15
CA CYS A 4 15.03 30.88 -3.73
C CYS A 4 15.49 29.82 -4.75
N TYR A 5 15.19 28.55 -4.50
CA TYR A 5 15.50 27.43 -5.40
C TYR A 5 14.73 27.48 -6.72
N ASN A 6 13.51 28.03 -6.70
CA ASN A 6 12.64 28.15 -7.87
C ASN A 6 12.76 29.49 -8.61
N LYS A 7 13.70 30.36 -8.22
CA LYS A 7 13.91 31.65 -8.87
C LYS A 7 14.33 31.44 -10.33
N GLY A 8 13.53 31.93 -11.28
CA GLY A 8 13.77 31.78 -12.71
C GLY A 8 13.17 30.52 -13.36
N LYS A 9 12.55 29.62 -12.58
CA LYS A 9 11.74 28.53 -13.13
C LYS A 9 10.28 28.97 -13.24
N PHE A 10 9.75 28.94 -14.46
CA PHE A 10 8.33 29.23 -14.70
C PHE A 10 7.49 28.05 -14.23
N CYS A 11 6.77 28.23 -13.13
CA CYS A 11 5.92 27.18 -12.56
C CYS A 11 4.44 27.33 -12.94
N ALA A 12 4.05 28.26 -13.83
CA ALA A 12 2.67 28.45 -14.29
C ALA A 12 1.60 28.46 -13.16
N GLY A 13 1.92 29.00 -11.98
CA GLY A 13 1.03 28.99 -10.81
C GLY A 13 0.98 27.65 -10.05
N MET A 14 1.62 26.59 -10.54
CA MET A 14 1.78 25.33 -9.83
C MET A 14 2.82 25.48 -8.73
N THR A 15 2.35 25.52 -7.47
CA THR A 15 3.22 25.43 -6.28
C THR A 15 3.18 24.02 -5.70
N SER A 16 2.79 23.01 -6.51
CA SER A 16 2.62 21.65 -6.04
C SER A 16 3.96 20.91 -6.01
N THR A 17 4.44 20.63 -4.80
CA THR A 17 5.29 19.47 -4.57
C THR A 17 4.37 18.26 -4.44
N GLN A 18 3.97 17.66 -5.56
CA GLN A 18 2.96 16.59 -5.66
C GLN A 18 3.05 15.49 -4.57
N ARG A 19 4.26 15.15 -4.11
CA ARG A 19 4.48 14.17 -3.03
C ARG A 19 3.92 14.59 -1.66
N SER A 20 3.72 15.87 -1.40
CA SER A 20 3.21 16.38 -0.13
C SER A 20 1.68 16.42 -0.07
N GLU A 21 0.99 16.36 -1.22
CA GLU A 21 -0.47 16.47 -1.27
C GLU A 21 -1.17 15.21 -0.79
N SER A 22 -0.70 14.03 -1.21
CA SER A 22 -1.23 12.74 -0.74
C SER A 22 -0.98 12.55 0.76
N ALA A 23 0.23 12.86 1.23
CA ALA A 23 0.58 12.82 2.64
C ALA A 23 -0.27 13.80 3.48
N ASN A 24 -0.45 15.03 3.00
CA ASN A 24 -1.33 16.00 3.67
C ASN A 24 -2.79 15.56 3.68
N ASN A 25 -3.28 14.93 2.60
CA ASN A 25 -4.64 14.41 2.55
C ASN A 25 -4.86 13.30 3.59
N MET A 26 -3.90 12.37 3.70
CA MET A 26 -3.90 11.33 4.72
C MET A 26 -3.93 11.93 6.14
N LEU A 27 -3.06 12.91 6.40
CA LEU A 27 -2.96 13.55 7.72
C LEU A 27 -4.21 14.35 8.10
N LYS A 28 -4.86 15.03 7.15
CA LYS A 28 -6.10 15.78 7.39
C LYS A 28 -7.23 14.91 7.95
N ASN A 29 -7.27 13.64 7.60
CA ASN A 29 -8.31 12.71 8.07
C ASN A 29 -8.10 12.27 9.52
N VAL A 30 -6.89 12.42 10.06
CA VAL A 30 -6.51 11.83 11.36
C VAL A 30 -6.09 12.89 12.39
N VAL A 31 -5.63 14.05 11.93
CA VAL A 31 -5.18 15.14 12.79
C VAL A 31 -6.16 16.32 12.73
N PRO A 32 -6.81 16.69 13.86
CA PRO A 32 -7.61 17.90 13.94
C PRO A 32 -6.78 19.16 13.67
N ARG A 33 -7.36 20.14 12.97
CA ARG A 33 -6.68 21.38 12.55
C ARG A 33 -6.00 22.17 13.69
N ASN A 34 -6.50 22.05 14.92
CA ASN A 34 -5.99 22.72 16.11
C ASN A 34 -5.46 21.74 17.17
N SER A 35 -4.90 20.59 16.75
CA SER A 35 -4.34 19.62 17.70
C SER A 35 -3.09 20.17 18.38
N SER A 36 -2.97 19.99 19.69
CA SER A 36 -1.68 20.15 20.38
C SER A 36 -0.65 19.14 19.84
N MET A 37 0.64 19.46 19.98
CA MET A 37 1.72 18.60 19.47
C MET A 37 1.64 17.16 20.01
N ASN A 38 1.26 17.00 21.27
CA ASN A 38 1.09 15.68 21.89
C ASN A 38 -0.03 14.88 21.20
N ARG A 39 -1.18 15.51 20.92
CA ARG A 39 -2.29 14.88 20.18
C ARG A 39 -1.92 14.57 18.74
N PHE A 40 -1.11 15.41 18.10
CA PHE A 40 -0.58 15.13 16.76
C PHE A 40 0.23 13.83 16.77
N VAL A 41 1.17 13.68 17.71
CA VAL A 41 2.00 12.48 17.82
C VAL A 41 1.17 11.23 18.10
N ASP A 42 0.20 11.29 19.01
CA ASP A 42 -0.68 10.15 19.31
C ASP A 42 -1.48 9.71 18.08
N ASN A 43 -2.04 10.68 17.35
CA ASN A 43 -2.84 10.41 16.15
C ASN A 43 -1.97 9.89 14.99
N LEU A 44 -0.75 10.43 14.84
CA LEU A 44 0.22 9.94 13.87
C LEU A 44 0.60 8.48 14.16
N ASN A 45 0.88 8.15 15.42
CA ASN A 45 1.22 6.78 15.81
C ASN A 45 0.08 5.81 15.50
N LYS A 46 -1.17 6.18 15.82
CA LYS A 46 -2.35 5.38 15.46
C LYS A 46 -2.47 5.15 13.95
N LEU A 47 -2.22 6.19 13.16
CA LEU A 47 -2.20 6.09 11.69
C LEU A 47 -1.15 5.07 11.23
N LEU A 48 0.08 5.19 11.73
CA LEU A 48 1.18 4.28 11.37
C LEU A 48 0.84 2.83 11.74
N TYR A 49 0.27 2.59 12.93
CA TYR A 49 -0.17 1.25 13.33
C TYR A 49 -1.22 0.67 12.36
N ALA A 50 -2.20 1.47 11.95
CA ALA A 50 -3.22 1.02 11.00
C ALA A 50 -2.60 0.67 9.63
N LEU A 51 -1.67 1.49 9.14
CA LEU A 51 -0.96 1.22 7.89
C LEU A 51 -0.14 -0.07 7.95
N TYR A 52 0.62 -0.28 9.03
CA TYR A 52 1.40 -1.51 9.19
C TYR A 52 0.53 -2.75 9.33
N ALA A 53 -0.63 -2.63 9.99
CA ALA A 53 -1.57 -3.73 10.10
C ALA A 53 -2.14 -4.13 8.73
N ASP A 54 -2.51 -3.15 7.90
CA ASP A 54 -3.02 -3.37 6.54
C ASP A 54 -1.93 -3.91 5.60
N GLU A 55 -0.69 -3.44 5.73
CA GLU A 55 0.44 -4.01 5.00
C GLU A 55 0.66 -5.49 5.39
N GLN A 56 0.54 -5.81 6.67
CA GLN A 56 0.70 -7.18 7.17
C GLN A 56 -0.44 -8.12 6.72
N THR A 57 -1.69 -7.64 6.62
CA THR A 57 -2.79 -8.45 6.08
C THR A 57 -2.56 -8.76 4.61
N VAL A 58 -2.23 -7.75 3.80
CA VAL A 58 -1.92 -7.91 2.38
C VAL A 58 -0.71 -8.84 2.18
N GLU A 59 0.34 -8.70 2.99
CA GLU A 59 1.51 -9.57 2.93
C GLU A 59 1.13 -11.03 3.26
N ARG A 60 0.29 -11.27 4.27
CA ARG A 60 -0.21 -12.61 4.60
C ARG A 60 -1.03 -13.19 3.45
N GLU A 61 -1.94 -12.42 2.88
CA GLU A 61 -2.79 -12.86 1.77
C GLU A 61 -1.97 -13.24 0.55
N THR A 62 -1.01 -12.39 0.17
CA THR A 62 -0.15 -12.62 -0.99
C THR A 62 0.82 -13.79 -0.80
N LYS A 63 1.35 -13.98 0.42
CA LYS A 63 2.24 -15.11 0.74
C LYS A 63 1.49 -16.44 0.90
N GLN A 64 0.26 -16.44 1.41
CA GLN A 64 -0.54 -17.67 1.55
C GLN A 64 -1.20 -18.08 0.23
N ASN A 65 -1.65 -17.13 -0.57
CA ASN A 65 -2.26 -17.40 -1.88
C ASN A 65 -1.22 -17.41 -2.99
N VAL A 66 -0.22 -18.28 -2.89
CA VAL A 66 0.66 -18.55 -4.03
C VAL A 66 -0.17 -19.27 -5.09
N ARG A 67 -0.30 -18.64 -6.27
CA ARG A 67 -0.99 -19.25 -7.42
C ARG A 67 -0.19 -20.47 -7.89
N VAL A 68 -0.59 -21.65 -7.43
CA VAL A 68 0.01 -22.90 -7.87
C VAL A 68 -0.40 -23.15 -9.33
N LYS A 69 0.55 -22.99 -10.26
CA LYS A 69 0.30 -23.11 -11.71
C LYS A 69 -0.02 -24.54 -12.17
N GLN A 70 0.44 -25.54 -11.43
CA GLN A 70 0.10 -26.95 -11.64
C GLN A 70 -0.08 -27.60 -10.28
N ARG A 71 -1.33 -27.91 -9.94
CA ARG A 71 -1.65 -28.88 -8.90
C ARG A 71 -1.86 -30.19 -9.67
N VAL A 72 -0.97 -31.16 -9.47
CA VAL A 72 -1.25 -32.54 -9.87
C VAL A 72 -1.27 -33.32 -8.56
N TRP A 73 -2.39 -33.19 -7.86
CA TRP A 73 -2.63 -33.94 -6.64
C TRP A 73 -2.50 -35.44 -6.96
N PRO A 74 -2.06 -36.28 -6.02
CA PRO A 74 -1.95 -37.73 -6.26
C PRO A 74 -3.22 -38.35 -6.85
N VAL A 75 -4.39 -37.86 -6.42
CA VAL A 75 -5.71 -38.26 -6.95
C VAL A 75 -5.92 -37.83 -8.41
N GLU A 76 -5.53 -36.62 -8.79
CA GLU A 76 -5.63 -36.14 -10.18
C GLU A 76 -4.68 -36.94 -11.07
N ARG A 77 -3.48 -37.27 -10.57
CA ARG A 77 -2.51 -38.12 -11.28
C ARG A 77 -3.06 -39.51 -11.57
N HIS A 78 -3.72 -40.12 -10.57
CA HIS A 78 -4.40 -41.40 -10.72
C HIS A 78 -5.60 -41.31 -11.66
N ALA A 79 -6.41 -40.24 -11.54
CA ALA A 79 -7.56 -40.02 -12.43
C ALA A 79 -7.14 -39.84 -13.89
N MET A 80 -6.03 -39.15 -14.17
CA MET A 80 -5.48 -39.07 -15.53
C MET A 80 -5.11 -40.46 -16.06
N GLN A 81 -4.48 -41.32 -15.25
CA GLN A 81 -4.13 -42.68 -15.69
C GLN A 81 -5.36 -43.54 -16.01
N VAL A 82 -6.47 -43.35 -15.30
CA VAL A 82 -7.69 -44.16 -15.46
C VAL A 82 -8.62 -43.61 -16.54
N TYR A 83 -8.78 -42.29 -16.63
CA TYR A 83 -9.83 -41.65 -17.42
C TYR A 83 -9.34 -40.89 -18.66
N THR A 84 -8.03 -40.68 -18.82
CA THR A 84 -7.48 -40.10 -20.06
C THR A 84 -6.76 -41.17 -20.86
N SER A 85 -7.13 -41.34 -22.12
CA SER A 85 -6.42 -42.25 -23.03
C SER A 85 -4.99 -41.77 -23.20
N LYS A 86 -4.02 -42.70 -23.28
CA LYS A 86 -2.65 -42.37 -23.64
C LYS A 86 -2.66 -41.69 -25.01
N VAL A 87 -2.28 -40.41 -25.04
CA VAL A 87 -1.90 -39.72 -26.29
C VAL A 87 -0.54 -40.25 -26.72
#